data_AF-A0A097QUH6-F1
#
_entry.id   AF-A0A097QUH6-F1
#
_cell.length_a   1.000
_cell.length_b   1.000
_cell.length_c   1.000
_cell.angle_alpha   90.00
_cell.angle_beta   90.00
_cell.angle_gamma   90.00
#
_symmetry.space_group_name_H-M   'P 1'
#
loop_
_entity.id
_entity.type
_entity.pdbx_description
1 polymer ?
#
loop_
_entity_poly.entity_id
_entity_poly.type
_entity_poly.pdbx_seq_one_letter_code
_entity_poly.pdbx_strand_id
1 'polypeptide(L)'
;MSRKFLVVLILVVIILTPAGYIMYGYSQYDVSVSPNKSAPEHTYIVIKFPDGGYGVFTLPQYVNLTLHGFKAPEGAKGYAVNVTGYITGIPEVDVNLTLNAPYQRFTIIVGDPSAKKCSSNPEEFTGSCSDRTAAVAEISAFVASMFKRYYYLEALKKGMDEAGARQYAYEETMKRHDTRYLSFMTKVALGLKRIGNKEHLAIVLLGPAEGAKENRIIVPRPGLIILEGKSDGALRAEVVLLEKIMEFKWPTENQTSTSG
;
A
#
# COMPACT_ATOMS: atom_id res chain seq x y z
N MET A 1 -42.97 33.46 6.02
CA MET A 1 -41.97 32.86 5.11
C MET A 1 -42.69 32.42 3.83
N SER A 2 -42.30 32.89 2.64
CA SER A 2 -43.01 32.53 1.41
C SER A 2 -42.63 31.11 0.96
N ARG A 3 -43.57 30.35 0.38
CA ARG A 3 -43.29 29.00 -0.18
C ARG A 3 -42.12 29.02 -1.17
N LYS A 4 -41.98 30.09 -1.95
CA LYS A 4 -40.88 30.30 -2.90
C LYS A 4 -39.52 30.40 -2.19
N PHE A 5 -39.45 31.11 -1.05
CA PHE A 5 -38.22 31.21 -0.26
C PHE A 5 -37.81 29.85 0.32
N LEU A 6 -38.77 29.06 0.80
CA LEU A 6 -38.51 27.73 1.36
C LEU A 6 -38.01 26.73 0.29
N VAL A 7 -38.58 26.78 -0.92
CA VAL A 7 -38.11 25.97 -2.07
C VAL A 7 -36.69 26.36 -2.48
N VAL A 8 -36.37 27.65 -2.55
CA VAL A 8 -35.03 28.13 -2.85
C VAL A 8 -34.03 27.69 -1.77
N LEU A 9 -34.40 27.80 -0.50
CA LEU A 9 -33.54 27.38 0.61
C LEU A 9 -33.27 25.87 0.58
N ILE A 10 -34.28 25.04 0.29
CA ILE A 10 -34.11 23.60 0.10
C ILE A 10 -33.19 23.30 -1.09
N LEU A 11 -33.37 23.98 -2.22
CA LEU A 11 -32.50 23.83 -3.39
C LEU A 11 -31.05 24.19 -3.07
N VAL A 12 -30.82 25.28 -2.36
CA VAL A 12 -29.48 25.69 -1.91
C VAL A 12 -28.86 24.62 -1.01
N VAL A 13 -29.61 24.07 -0.05
CA VAL A 13 -29.12 22.98 0.81
C VAL A 13 -28.78 21.73 0.00
N ILE A 14 -29.64 21.33 -0.95
CA ILE A 14 -29.41 20.15 -1.79
C ILE A 14 -28.15 20.32 -2.66
N ILE A 15 -27.86 21.54 -3.13
CA ILE A 15 -26.68 21.81 -3.96
C ILE A 15 -25.41 21.95 -3.12
N LEU A 16 -25.48 22.62 -1.96
CA LEU A 16 -24.30 22.85 -1.11
C LEU A 16 -23.89 21.60 -0.31
N THR A 17 -24.81 20.72 0.03
CA THR A 17 -24.51 19.53 0.85
C THR A 17 -23.51 18.59 0.17
N PRO A 18 -23.65 18.21 -1.12
CA PRO A 18 -22.64 17.41 -1.82
C PRO A 18 -21.27 18.08 -1.87
N ALA A 19 -21.22 19.39 -2.13
CA ALA A 19 -19.96 20.14 -2.18
C ALA A 19 -19.27 20.17 -0.81
N GLY A 20 -20.03 20.45 0.26
CA GLY A 20 -19.54 20.41 1.64
C GLY A 20 -19.03 19.02 2.03
N TYR A 21 -19.72 17.96 1.62
CA TYR A 21 -19.30 16.58 1.87
C TYR A 21 -17.99 16.21 1.14
N ILE A 22 -17.82 16.64 -0.11
CA ILE A 22 -16.58 16.44 -0.87
C ILE A 22 -15.43 17.22 -0.23
N MET A 23 -15.64 18.49 0.12
CA MET A 23 -14.62 19.31 0.80
C MET A 23 -14.23 18.73 2.15
N TYR A 24 -15.20 18.28 2.95
CA TYR A 24 -14.94 17.58 4.21
C TYR A 24 -14.08 16.35 3.97
N GLY A 25 -14.45 15.51 3.01
CA GLY A 25 -13.66 14.33 2.63
C GLY A 25 -12.22 14.65 2.26
N TYR A 26 -12.01 15.68 1.44
CA TYR A 26 -10.67 16.13 1.07
C TYR A 26 -9.88 16.66 2.29
N SER A 27 -10.52 17.44 3.16
CA SER A 27 -9.87 17.97 4.38
C SER A 27 -9.42 16.89 5.37
N GLN A 28 -10.06 15.72 5.34
CA GLN A 28 -9.72 14.58 6.20
C GLN A 28 -8.67 13.64 5.58
N TYR A 29 -8.18 13.94 4.36
CA TYR A 29 -7.21 13.10 3.66
C TYR A 29 -5.89 13.00 4.43
N ASP A 30 -5.27 14.13 4.78
CA ASP A 30 -3.95 14.15 5.40
C ASP A 30 -3.93 13.40 6.73
N VAL A 31 -4.95 13.63 7.57
CA VAL A 31 -5.11 12.93 8.85
C VAL A 31 -5.38 11.43 8.67
N SER A 32 -5.97 11.03 7.53
CA SER A 32 -6.23 9.62 7.22
C SER A 32 -5.00 8.85 6.79
N VAL A 33 -4.07 9.49 6.07
CA VAL A 33 -2.86 8.83 5.54
C VAL A 33 -1.64 9.04 6.43
N SER A 34 -1.59 10.15 7.18
CA SER A 34 -0.51 10.49 8.09
C SER A 34 -1.09 11.03 9.41
N PRO A 35 -1.59 10.14 10.29
CA PRO A 35 -2.21 10.55 11.54
C PRO A 35 -1.24 11.37 12.40
N ASN A 36 -1.66 12.55 12.85
CA ASN A 36 -0.87 13.41 13.73
C ASN A 36 -0.99 12.96 15.20
N LYS A 37 -0.68 11.69 15.47
CA LYS A 37 -0.59 11.12 16.82
C LYS A 37 0.71 10.32 16.93
N SER A 38 1.32 10.30 18.11
CA SER A 38 2.48 9.44 18.33
C SER A 38 2.04 7.97 18.28
N ALA A 39 2.84 7.13 17.64
CA ALA A 39 2.68 5.69 17.61
C ALA A 39 4.04 5.00 17.69
N PRO A 40 4.09 3.76 18.20
CA PRO A 40 5.31 2.95 18.17
C PRO A 40 5.81 2.78 16.73
N GLU A 41 7.11 2.90 16.58
CA GLU A 41 7.81 2.82 15.29
C GLU A 41 8.98 1.85 15.42
N HIS A 42 9.08 0.93 14.46
CA HIS A 42 10.20 0.01 14.34
C HIS A 42 10.97 0.29 13.05
N THR A 43 12.28 0.49 13.17
CA THR A 43 13.15 0.73 12.01
C THR A 43 13.76 -0.56 11.49
N TYR A 44 13.62 -0.76 10.19
CA TYR A 44 14.20 -1.84 9.42
C TYR A 44 15.26 -1.30 8.45
N ILE A 45 16.30 -2.09 8.20
CA ILE A 45 17.30 -1.83 7.19
C ILE A 45 17.07 -2.82 6.05
N VAL A 46 16.66 -2.31 4.89
CA VAL A 46 16.48 -3.08 3.66
C VAL A 46 17.65 -2.81 2.73
N ILE A 47 18.38 -3.83 2.33
CA ILE A 47 19.55 -3.73 1.46
C ILE A 47 19.23 -4.38 0.13
N LYS A 48 19.23 -3.60 -0.95
CA LYS A 48 19.20 -4.10 -2.32
C LYS A 48 20.62 -4.48 -2.73
N PHE A 49 20.84 -5.75 -3.01
CA PHE A 49 22.12 -6.28 -3.47
C PHE A 49 22.30 -6.05 -4.99
N PRO A 50 23.55 -6.09 -5.51
CA PRO A 50 23.83 -5.88 -6.94
C PRO A 50 23.20 -6.93 -7.87
N ASP A 51 22.98 -8.14 -7.36
CA ASP A 51 22.27 -9.22 -8.07
C ASP A 51 20.75 -9.01 -8.16
N GLY A 52 20.24 -7.93 -7.56
CA GLY A 52 18.82 -7.60 -7.51
C GLY A 52 18.07 -8.21 -6.34
N GLY A 53 18.74 -9.05 -5.53
CA GLY A 53 18.19 -9.60 -4.28
C GLY A 53 18.04 -8.52 -3.20
N TYR A 54 17.27 -8.85 -2.16
CA TYR A 54 17.06 -7.96 -1.02
C TYR A 54 17.33 -8.68 0.30
N GLY A 55 18.08 -8.04 1.18
CA GLY A 55 18.22 -8.42 2.59
C GLY A 55 17.38 -7.49 3.45
N VAL A 56 16.64 -8.06 4.42
CA VAL A 56 15.81 -7.28 5.35
C VAL A 56 16.25 -7.59 6.78
N PHE A 57 16.66 -6.57 7.51
CA PHE A 57 17.16 -6.68 8.86
C PHE A 57 16.42 -5.73 9.80
N THR A 58 16.14 -6.16 11.02
CA THR A 58 15.84 -5.19 12.09
C THR A 58 17.09 -4.37 12.40
N LEU A 59 16.93 -3.14 12.89
CA LEU A 59 18.08 -2.31 13.28
C LEU A 59 19.07 -3.02 14.23
N PRO A 60 18.63 -3.74 15.29
CA PRO A 60 19.53 -4.50 16.15
C PRO A 60 20.29 -5.62 15.42
N GLN A 61 19.62 -6.34 14.51
CA GLN A 61 20.27 -7.38 13.70
C GLN A 61 21.34 -6.78 12.79
N TYR A 62 21.04 -5.67 12.12
CA TYR A 62 21.99 -5.00 11.24
C TYR A 62 23.22 -4.49 12.00
N VAL A 63 23.00 -3.86 13.16
CA VAL A 63 24.10 -3.43 14.05
C VAL A 63 24.94 -4.63 14.50
N ASN A 64 24.31 -5.73 14.90
CA ASN A 64 25.05 -6.93 15.28
C ASN A 64 25.89 -7.51 14.13
N LEU A 65 25.35 -7.57 12.91
CA LEU A 65 26.07 -8.06 11.73
C LEU A 65 27.28 -7.19 11.40
N THR A 66 27.09 -5.86 11.42
CA THR A 66 28.17 -4.90 11.14
C THR A 66 29.27 -4.95 12.20
N LEU A 67 28.93 -5.17 13.47
CA LEU A 67 29.91 -5.41 14.54
C LEU A 67 30.72 -6.70 14.31
N HIS A 68 30.14 -7.71 13.68
CA HIS A 68 30.82 -8.96 13.29
C HIS A 68 31.52 -8.87 11.92
N GLY A 69 31.70 -7.66 11.38
CA GLY A 69 32.48 -7.43 10.16
C GLY A 69 31.68 -7.51 8.87
N PHE A 70 30.34 -7.61 8.92
CA PHE A 70 29.53 -7.49 7.71
C PHE A 70 29.72 -6.12 7.06
N LYS A 71 30.03 -6.13 5.77
CA LYS A 71 30.01 -4.95 4.90
C LYS A 71 29.13 -5.26 3.71
N ALA A 72 28.20 -4.36 3.41
CA ALA A 72 27.39 -4.50 2.21
C ALA A 72 28.31 -4.55 0.98
N PRO A 73 28.03 -5.44 0.01
CA PRO A 73 28.86 -5.53 -1.19
C PRO A 73 28.82 -4.24 -1.99
N GLU A 74 29.86 -3.99 -2.78
CA GLU A 74 29.95 -2.80 -3.62
C GLU A 74 28.74 -2.70 -4.56
N GLY A 75 28.15 -1.52 -4.66
CA GLY A 75 26.93 -1.28 -5.44
C GLY A 75 25.61 -1.61 -4.72
N ALA A 76 25.65 -2.17 -3.52
CA ALA A 76 24.45 -2.36 -2.71
C ALA A 76 23.83 -1.02 -2.26
N LYS A 77 22.50 -0.95 -2.19
CA LYS A 77 21.76 0.23 -1.73
C LYS A 77 20.99 -0.09 -0.46
N GLY A 78 21.29 0.61 0.63
CA GLY A 78 20.59 0.48 1.91
C GLY A 78 19.47 1.51 2.05
N TYR A 79 18.32 1.06 2.55
CA TYR A 79 17.16 1.87 2.86
C TYR A 79 16.78 1.63 4.32
N ALA A 80 16.89 2.66 5.15
CA ALA A 80 16.25 2.65 6.46
C ALA A 80 14.76 2.93 6.25
N VAL A 81 13.90 2.02 6.69
CA VAL A 81 12.44 2.07 6.53
C VAL A 81 11.79 1.97 7.90
N ASN A 82 10.94 2.94 8.22
CA ASN A 82 10.24 3.02 9.49
C ASN A 82 8.84 2.43 9.37
N VAL A 83 8.49 1.43 10.18
CA VAL A 83 7.17 0.83 10.19
C VAL A 83 6.40 1.36 11.40
N THR A 84 5.27 2.02 11.16
CA THR A 84 4.44 2.64 12.19
C THR A 84 3.04 2.02 12.20
N GLY A 85 2.63 1.48 13.35
CA GLY A 85 1.32 0.87 13.56
C GLY A 85 0.44 1.67 14.51
N TYR A 86 -0.79 1.98 14.10
CA TYR A 86 -1.74 2.79 14.89
C TYR A 86 -2.93 2.01 15.47
N ILE A 87 -2.95 0.68 15.33
CA ILE A 87 -4.06 -0.20 15.71
C ILE A 87 -3.79 -0.87 17.06
N THR A 88 -2.71 -1.65 17.16
CA THR A 88 -2.37 -2.43 18.36
C THR A 88 -1.16 -1.88 19.11
N GLY A 89 -0.36 -1.03 18.47
CA GLY A 89 0.91 -0.53 19.00
C GLY A 89 2.11 -1.45 18.72
N ILE A 90 1.93 -2.54 17.98
CA ILE A 90 3.03 -3.37 17.45
C ILE A 90 2.97 -3.29 15.92
N PRO A 91 3.90 -2.60 15.25
CA PRO A 91 3.82 -2.32 13.81
C PRO A 91 3.66 -3.56 12.92
N GLU A 92 4.36 -4.65 13.22
CA GLU A 92 4.32 -5.89 12.44
C GLU A 92 2.97 -6.59 12.57
N VAL A 93 2.39 -6.56 13.78
CA VAL A 93 1.05 -7.10 14.05
C VAL A 93 0.00 -6.27 13.30
N ASP A 94 0.16 -4.95 13.24
CA ASP A 94 -0.78 -4.07 12.52
C ASP A 94 -0.75 -4.30 11.02
N VAL A 95 0.44 -4.47 10.44
CA VAL A 95 0.62 -4.88 9.03
C VAL A 95 -0.04 -6.23 8.80
N ASN A 96 0.22 -7.21 9.67
CA ASN A 96 -0.30 -8.57 9.54
C ASN A 96 -1.83 -8.62 9.61
N LEU A 97 -2.41 -8.00 10.64
CA LEU A 97 -3.85 -7.88 10.80
C LEU A 97 -4.51 -7.18 9.61
N THR A 98 -3.84 -6.16 9.05
CA THR A 98 -4.37 -5.40 7.92
C THR A 98 -4.24 -6.13 6.59
N LEU A 99 -3.27 -7.02 6.40
CA LEU A 99 -3.14 -7.77 5.14
C LEU A 99 -3.88 -9.12 5.14
N ASN A 100 -4.12 -9.72 6.32
CA ASN A 100 -4.82 -10.99 6.45
C ASN A 100 -6.34 -10.89 6.67
N ALA A 101 -6.88 -9.68 6.85
CA ALA A 101 -8.31 -9.52 7.03
C ALA A 101 -9.12 -9.85 5.74
N PRO A 102 -10.34 -10.41 5.86
CA PRO A 102 -11.15 -10.84 4.72
C PRO A 102 -11.90 -9.66 4.10
N TYR A 103 -11.21 -8.83 3.34
CA TYR A 103 -11.84 -7.70 2.65
C TYR A 103 -12.71 -8.16 1.47
N GLN A 104 -13.72 -7.37 1.14
CA GLN A 104 -14.56 -7.58 -0.03
C GLN A 104 -13.92 -7.04 -1.31
N ARG A 105 -13.04 -6.04 -1.20
CA ARG A 105 -12.32 -5.42 -2.33
C ARG A 105 -10.94 -4.97 -1.89
N PHE A 106 -10.03 -4.81 -2.85
CA PHE A 106 -8.77 -4.12 -2.62
C PHE A 106 -8.46 -3.13 -3.73
N THR A 107 -7.80 -2.03 -3.38
CA THR A 107 -7.33 -1.01 -4.32
C THR A 107 -5.87 -0.72 -4.11
N ILE A 108 -5.11 -0.80 -5.20
CA ILE A 108 -3.73 -0.29 -5.25
C ILE A 108 -3.76 1.12 -5.81
N ILE A 109 -3.30 2.08 -5.01
CA ILE A 109 -3.18 3.48 -5.40
C ILE A 109 -1.72 3.75 -5.76
N VAL A 110 -1.44 3.89 -7.05
CA VAL A 110 -0.08 3.82 -7.61
C VAL A 110 0.75 5.10 -7.46
N GLY A 111 0.14 6.16 -6.94
CA GLY A 111 0.72 7.50 -6.84
C GLY A 111 -0.09 8.56 -7.59
N ASP A 112 0.50 9.74 -7.74
CA ASP A 112 -0.07 10.89 -8.44
C ASP A 112 -0.36 10.55 -9.93
N PRO A 113 -1.39 11.14 -10.56
CA PRO A 113 -1.64 10.96 -11.99
C PRO A 113 -0.46 11.26 -12.91
N SER A 114 0.54 12.05 -12.47
CA SER A 114 1.80 12.25 -13.18
C SER A 114 2.60 10.96 -13.39
N ALA A 115 2.38 9.90 -12.59
CA ALA A 115 2.98 8.58 -12.81
C ALA A 115 2.60 7.98 -14.19
N LYS A 116 1.54 8.46 -14.84
CA LYS A 116 1.23 8.11 -16.25
C LYS A 116 2.37 8.42 -17.20
N LYS A 117 3.19 9.44 -16.88
CA LYS A 117 4.36 9.83 -17.66
C LYS A 117 5.36 8.68 -17.82
N CYS A 118 5.43 7.74 -16.88
CA CYS A 118 6.28 6.55 -17.04
C CYS A 118 5.94 5.68 -18.25
N SER A 119 4.71 5.77 -18.77
CA SER A 119 4.29 5.06 -19.99
C SER A 119 4.37 5.92 -21.25
N SER A 120 4.25 7.26 -21.13
CA SER A 120 4.15 8.17 -22.27
C SER A 120 5.40 8.99 -22.52
N ASN A 121 6.00 9.57 -21.48
CA ASN A 121 7.25 10.33 -21.53
C ASN A 121 8.07 10.11 -20.25
N PRO A 122 8.86 9.03 -20.18
CA PRO A 122 9.58 8.66 -18.96
C PRO A 122 10.58 9.71 -18.47
N GLU A 123 11.14 10.53 -19.37
CA GLU A 123 12.14 11.56 -19.03
C GLU A 123 11.55 12.72 -18.20
N GLU A 124 10.24 12.95 -18.30
CA GLU A 124 9.55 13.98 -17.52
C GLU A 124 9.08 13.51 -16.14
N PHE A 125 9.28 12.23 -15.81
CA PHE A 125 8.84 11.68 -14.53
C PHE A 125 9.87 11.99 -13.43
N THR A 126 9.39 12.51 -12.30
CA THR A 126 10.23 12.72 -11.12
C THR A 126 10.43 11.40 -10.38
N GLY A 127 11.52 10.69 -10.70
CA GLY A 127 11.88 9.43 -10.07
C GLY A 127 12.38 8.37 -11.05
N SER A 128 12.34 7.10 -10.63
CA SER A 128 12.69 5.93 -11.43
C SER A 128 11.43 5.19 -11.87
N CYS A 129 11.08 5.30 -13.15
CA CYS A 129 9.93 4.57 -13.70
C CYS A 129 10.07 3.05 -13.61
N SER A 130 11.30 2.54 -13.72
CA SER A 130 11.60 1.12 -13.58
C SER A 130 11.28 0.65 -12.15
N ASP A 131 11.82 1.33 -11.13
CA ASP A 131 11.56 0.94 -9.74
C ASP A 131 10.11 1.17 -9.34
N ARG A 132 9.46 2.25 -9.83
CA ARG A 132 8.03 2.50 -9.59
C ARG A 132 7.15 1.40 -10.16
N THR A 133 7.40 1.00 -11.40
CA THR A 133 6.63 -0.05 -12.07
C THR A 133 6.84 -1.39 -11.36
N ALA A 134 8.08 -1.70 -10.97
CA ALA A 134 8.39 -2.90 -10.20
C ALA A 134 7.68 -2.90 -8.83
N ALA A 135 7.74 -1.80 -8.08
CA ALA A 135 7.05 -1.68 -6.79
C ALA A 135 5.53 -1.87 -6.93
N VAL A 136 4.91 -1.25 -7.93
CA VAL A 136 3.46 -1.40 -8.22
C VAL A 136 3.12 -2.83 -8.62
N ALA A 137 3.94 -3.47 -9.45
CA ALA A 137 3.70 -4.85 -9.88
C ALA A 137 3.84 -5.84 -8.72
N GLU A 138 4.92 -5.73 -7.94
CA GLU A 138 5.20 -6.59 -6.79
C GLU A 138 4.10 -6.46 -5.73
N ILE A 139 3.74 -5.24 -5.31
CA ILE A 139 2.69 -5.04 -4.30
C ILE A 139 1.33 -5.52 -4.80
N SER A 140 1.01 -5.33 -6.08
CA SER A 140 -0.26 -5.79 -6.65
C SER A 140 -0.34 -7.31 -6.67
N ALA A 141 0.74 -7.98 -7.11
CA ALA A 141 0.81 -9.43 -7.16
C ALA A 141 0.84 -10.06 -5.76
N PHE A 142 1.56 -9.46 -4.82
CA PHE A 142 1.61 -9.87 -3.43
C PHE A 142 0.22 -9.80 -2.79
N VAL A 143 -0.45 -8.64 -2.88
CA VAL A 143 -1.78 -8.41 -2.29
C VAL A 143 -2.84 -9.29 -2.96
N ALA A 144 -2.78 -9.44 -4.29
CA ALA A 144 -3.66 -10.35 -5.00
C ALA A 144 -3.47 -11.81 -4.54
N SER A 145 -2.24 -12.22 -4.22
CA SER A 145 -1.97 -13.57 -3.71
C SER A 145 -2.57 -13.78 -2.31
N MET A 146 -2.47 -12.78 -1.45
CA MET A 146 -3.13 -12.78 -0.13
C MET A 146 -4.65 -12.87 -0.27
N PHE A 147 -5.24 -12.14 -1.22
CA PHE A 147 -6.68 -12.16 -1.51
C PHE A 147 -7.16 -13.51 -2.07
N LYS A 148 -6.41 -14.07 -3.03
CA LYS A 148 -6.73 -15.37 -3.65
C LYS A 148 -6.82 -16.49 -2.61
N ARG A 149 -5.95 -16.46 -1.59
CA ARG A 149 -5.95 -17.47 -0.51
C ARG A 149 -7.32 -17.59 0.15
N TYR A 150 -7.99 -16.46 0.41
CA TYR A 150 -9.32 -16.47 1.02
C TYR A 150 -10.36 -17.17 0.13
N TYR A 151 -10.47 -16.75 -1.14
CA TYR A 151 -11.44 -17.33 -2.08
C TYR A 151 -11.14 -18.78 -2.46
N TYR A 152 -9.86 -19.16 -2.46
CA TYR A 152 -9.45 -20.54 -2.67
C TYR A 152 -9.96 -21.44 -1.54
N LEU A 153 -9.76 -21.04 -0.28
CA LEU A 153 -10.29 -21.77 0.87
C LEU A 153 -11.82 -21.80 0.90
N GLU A 154 -12.48 -20.73 0.46
CA GLU A 154 -13.93 -20.68 0.33
C GLU A 154 -14.44 -21.67 -0.74
N ALA A 155 -13.78 -21.75 -1.90
CA ALA A 155 -14.12 -22.69 -2.96
C ALA A 155 -13.95 -24.16 -2.54
N LEU A 156 -12.86 -24.48 -1.84
CA LEU A 156 -12.65 -25.82 -1.30
C LEU A 156 -13.75 -26.21 -0.29
N LYS A 157 -14.17 -25.27 0.57
CA LYS A 157 -15.30 -25.48 1.50
C LYS A 157 -16.63 -25.71 0.77
N LYS A 158 -16.78 -25.20 -0.45
CA LYS A 158 -17.95 -25.43 -1.32
C LYS A 158 -17.85 -26.76 -2.09
N GLY A 159 -16.79 -27.55 -1.89
CA GLY A 159 -16.59 -28.86 -2.52
C GLY A 159 -16.02 -28.79 -3.94
N MET A 160 -15.43 -27.66 -4.34
CA MET A 160 -14.71 -27.56 -5.62
C MET A 160 -13.39 -28.35 -5.56
N ASP A 161 -12.96 -28.88 -6.69
CA ASP A 161 -11.63 -29.47 -6.85
C ASP A 161 -10.53 -28.38 -6.84
N GLU A 162 -9.27 -28.78 -6.75
CA GLU A 162 -8.18 -27.80 -6.65
C GLU A 162 -8.08 -26.88 -7.87
N ALA A 163 -8.31 -27.41 -9.07
CA ALA A 163 -8.26 -26.64 -10.31
C ALA A 163 -9.41 -25.62 -10.36
N GLY A 164 -10.64 -26.06 -10.07
CA GLY A 164 -11.81 -25.18 -9.99
C GLY A 164 -11.67 -24.13 -8.88
N ALA A 165 -11.13 -24.49 -7.72
CA ALA A 165 -10.89 -23.55 -6.63
C ALA A 165 -9.86 -22.47 -6.99
N ARG A 166 -8.79 -22.82 -7.72
CA ARG A 166 -7.80 -21.84 -8.22
C ARG A 166 -8.42 -20.89 -9.22
N GLN A 167 -9.20 -21.40 -10.16
CA GLN A 167 -9.89 -20.59 -11.16
C GLN A 167 -10.91 -19.64 -10.50
N TYR A 168 -11.73 -20.15 -9.58
CA TYR A 168 -12.67 -19.35 -8.79
C TYR A 168 -11.96 -18.23 -8.02
N ALA A 169 -10.87 -18.55 -7.32
CA ALA A 169 -10.10 -17.57 -6.57
C ALA A 169 -9.52 -16.47 -7.46
N TYR A 170 -9.01 -16.84 -8.64
CA TYR A 170 -8.51 -15.89 -9.63
C TYR A 170 -9.61 -14.95 -10.12
N GLU A 171 -10.75 -15.49 -10.54
CA GLU A 171 -11.88 -14.70 -11.04
C GLU A 171 -12.43 -13.76 -9.98
N GLU A 172 -12.65 -14.25 -8.76
CA GLU A 172 -13.20 -13.44 -7.68
C GLU A 172 -12.24 -12.32 -7.26
N THR A 173 -10.92 -12.60 -7.27
CA THR A 173 -9.89 -11.59 -7.02
C THR A 173 -9.89 -10.53 -8.12
N MET A 174 -9.93 -10.92 -9.39
CA MET A 174 -9.89 -9.96 -10.49
C MET A 174 -11.13 -9.07 -10.55
N LYS A 175 -12.31 -9.58 -10.19
CA LYS A 175 -13.55 -8.78 -10.08
C LYS A 175 -13.50 -7.72 -8.99
N ARG A 176 -12.60 -7.87 -8.01
CA ARG A 176 -12.54 -7.08 -6.76
C ARG A 176 -11.26 -6.27 -6.60
N HIS A 177 -10.39 -6.36 -7.59
CA HIS A 177 -9.17 -5.59 -7.71
C HIS A 177 -9.45 -4.29 -8.46
N ASP A 178 -9.06 -3.16 -7.87
CA ASP A 178 -9.02 -1.87 -8.55
C ASP A 178 -7.60 -1.30 -8.52
N THR A 179 -7.16 -0.67 -9.61
CA THR A 179 -5.95 0.16 -9.63
C THR A 179 -6.34 1.61 -9.88
N ARG A 180 -5.87 2.53 -9.03
CA ARG A 180 -6.23 3.96 -9.13
C ARG A 180 -5.01 4.85 -8.96
N TYR A 181 -5.12 6.08 -9.46
CA TYR A 181 -4.20 7.16 -9.12
C TYR A 181 -4.73 7.93 -7.90
N LEU A 182 -3.84 8.63 -7.21
CA LEU A 182 -4.13 9.51 -6.07
C LEU A 182 -4.72 10.85 -6.53
N SER A 183 -5.77 10.77 -7.34
CA SER A 183 -6.57 11.91 -7.80
C SER A 183 -7.29 12.61 -6.63
N PHE A 184 -7.80 13.81 -6.87
CA PHE A 184 -8.66 14.53 -5.93
C PHE A 184 -9.80 13.63 -5.37
N MET A 185 -10.52 12.92 -6.24
CA MET A 185 -11.62 12.04 -5.80
C MET A 185 -11.13 10.82 -5.01
N THR A 186 -9.94 10.31 -5.29
CA THR A 186 -9.32 9.24 -4.52
C THR A 186 -8.96 9.72 -3.11
N LYS A 187 -8.39 10.93 -2.99
CA LYS A 187 -8.10 11.57 -1.70
C LYS A 187 -9.36 11.78 -0.87
N VAL A 188 -10.43 12.29 -1.50
CA VAL A 188 -11.77 12.41 -0.90
C VAL A 188 -12.28 11.04 -0.41
N ALA A 189 -12.15 9.99 -1.21
CA ALA A 189 -12.60 8.64 -0.84
C ALA A 189 -11.82 8.07 0.37
N LEU A 190 -10.52 8.30 0.44
CA LEU A 190 -9.68 7.93 1.59
C LEU A 190 -10.08 8.70 2.86
N GLY A 191 -10.25 10.02 2.75
CA GLY A 191 -10.63 10.88 3.88
C GLY A 191 -12.03 10.56 4.42
N LEU A 192 -12.98 10.23 3.54
CA LEU A 192 -14.32 9.76 3.92
C LEU A 192 -14.38 8.29 4.35
N LYS A 193 -13.25 7.58 4.34
CA LYS A 193 -13.17 6.13 4.64
C LYS A 193 -14.04 5.25 3.74
N ARG A 194 -14.34 5.71 2.51
CA ARG A 194 -15.02 4.88 1.49
C ARG A 194 -14.11 3.79 0.94
N ILE A 195 -12.81 4.06 0.93
CA ILE A 195 -11.75 3.09 0.67
C ILE A 195 -10.76 3.13 1.83
N GLY A 196 -10.08 2.02 2.07
CA GLY A 196 -9.17 1.89 3.20
C GLY A 196 -9.93 1.72 4.52
N ASN A 197 -10.77 0.70 4.63
CA ASN A 197 -11.65 0.41 5.77
C ASN A 197 -11.76 -1.12 5.97
N LYS A 198 -12.59 -1.57 6.92
CA LYS A 198 -12.75 -3.00 7.25
C LYS A 198 -13.25 -3.90 6.11
N GLU A 199 -13.88 -3.32 5.08
CA GLU A 199 -14.43 -4.04 3.93
C GLU A 199 -13.59 -3.84 2.66
N HIS A 200 -12.72 -2.81 2.64
CA HIS A 200 -11.96 -2.41 1.47
C HIS A 200 -10.51 -2.07 1.84
N LEU A 201 -9.58 -2.97 1.49
CA LEU A 201 -8.15 -2.73 1.60
C LEU A 201 -7.68 -1.68 0.58
N ALA A 202 -6.98 -0.65 1.04
CA ALA A 202 -6.31 0.31 0.18
C ALA A 202 -4.83 0.35 0.52
N ILE A 203 -3.99 0.25 -0.50
CA ILE A 203 -2.53 0.40 -0.38
C ILE A 203 -2.13 1.60 -1.22
N VAL A 204 -1.50 2.60 -0.59
CA VAL A 204 -1.15 3.86 -1.23
C VAL A 204 0.36 3.95 -1.37
N LEU A 205 0.84 4.17 -2.59
CA LEU A 205 2.25 4.35 -2.90
C LEU A 205 2.52 5.86 -3.08
N LEU A 206 3.33 6.42 -2.19
CA LEU A 206 3.78 7.80 -2.19
C LEU A 206 5.29 7.83 -2.39
N GLY A 207 5.76 8.34 -3.51
CA GLY A 207 7.18 8.47 -3.81
C GLY A 207 7.57 9.91 -4.14
N PRO A 208 8.68 10.10 -4.88
CA PRO A 208 9.24 11.43 -5.12
C PRO A 208 8.28 12.39 -5.82
N ALA A 209 7.54 11.91 -6.82
CA ALA A 209 6.55 12.69 -7.55
C ALA A 209 5.39 13.18 -6.64
N GLU A 210 5.11 12.45 -5.57
CA GLU A 210 4.10 12.79 -4.56
C GLU A 210 4.68 13.66 -3.42
N GLY A 211 5.98 13.97 -3.46
CA GLY A 211 6.68 14.76 -2.44
C GLY A 211 7.01 13.98 -1.17
N ALA A 212 7.15 12.64 -1.26
CA ALA A 212 7.55 11.78 -0.15
C ALA A 212 8.86 12.25 0.48
N LYS A 213 8.87 12.39 1.81
CA LYS A 213 10.02 12.93 2.56
C LYS A 213 10.69 11.93 3.47
N GLU A 214 10.06 10.78 3.69
CA GLU A 214 10.53 9.72 4.58
C GLU A 214 10.48 8.38 3.85
N ASN A 215 11.09 7.36 4.44
CA ASN A 215 10.94 5.97 4.01
C ASN A 215 10.17 5.28 5.12
N ARG A 216 8.88 5.04 4.92
CA ARG A 216 8.01 4.54 5.98
C ARG A 216 6.81 3.78 5.46
N ILE A 217 6.43 2.80 6.26
CA ILE A 217 5.21 2.02 6.12
C ILE A 217 4.29 2.44 7.25
N ILE A 218 3.11 2.93 6.91
CA ILE A 218 2.14 3.44 7.87
C ILE A 218 0.89 2.58 7.81
N VAL A 219 0.46 2.05 8.96
CA VAL A 219 -0.83 1.37 9.10
C VAL A 219 -1.76 2.24 9.97
N PRO A 220 -2.38 3.28 9.40
CA PRO A 220 -3.17 4.24 10.17
C PRO A 220 -4.46 3.66 10.75
N ARG A 221 -5.04 2.65 10.09
CA ARG A 221 -6.30 2.00 10.48
C ARG A 221 -6.50 0.67 9.74
N PRO A 222 -7.41 -0.20 10.19
CA PRO A 222 -7.74 -1.43 9.47
C PRO A 222 -8.16 -1.15 8.03
N GLY A 223 -7.50 -1.83 7.10
CA GLY A 223 -7.73 -1.73 5.67
C GLY A 223 -6.95 -0.63 4.96
N LEU A 224 -6.09 0.14 5.63
CA LEU A 224 -5.27 1.14 4.95
C LEU A 224 -3.79 0.94 5.28
N ILE A 225 -2.96 0.82 4.24
CA ILE A 225 -1.50 0.83 4.36
C ILE A 225 -0.96 1.91 3.42
N ILE A 226 -0.03 2.71 3.92
CA ILE A 226 0.67 3.74 3.14
C ILE A 226 2.14 3.33 3.06
N LEU A 227 2.67 3.32 1.85
CA LEU A 227 4.09 3.18 1.55
C LEU A 227 4.58 4.56 1.11
N GLU A 228 5.47 5.16 1.89
CA GLU A 228 6.05 6.46 1.57
C GLU A 228 7.56 6.32 1.46
N GLY A 229 8.11 6.43 0.25
CA GLY A 229 9.54 6.30 -0.01
C GLY A 229 10.14 7.55 -0.65
N LYS A 230 11.26 8.05 -0.11
CA LYS A 230 12.04 9.19 -0.67
C LYS A 230 12.52 8.97 -2.11
N SER A 231 12.54 7.71 -2.57
CA SER A 231 12.87 7.30 -3.93
C SER A 231 11.99 6.12 -4.33
N ASP A 232 11.78 5.90 -5.62
CA ASP A 232 11.02 4.72 -6.07
C ASP A 232 11.74 3.40 -5.73
N GLY A 233 13.06 3.42 -5.61
CA GLY A 233 13.83 2.28 -5.08
C GLY A 233 13.53 1.99 -3.62
N ALA A 234 13.28 3.02 -2.80
CA ALA A 234 12.84 2.87 -1.41
C ALA A 234 11.40 2.35 -1.33
N LEU A 235 10.50 2.82 -2.19
CA LEU A 235 9.14 2.28 -2.32
C LEU A 235 9.17 0.78 -2.62
N ARG A 236 10.03 0.33 -3.53
CA ARG A 236 10.19 -1.11 -3.79
C ARG A 236 10.74 -1.85 -2.58
N ALA A 237 11.72 -1.27 -1.88
CA ALA A 237 12.26 -1.85 -0.64
C ALA A 237 11.19 -1.98 0.46
N GLU A 238 10.24 -1.06 0.54
CA GLU A 238 9.09 -1.13 1.45
C GLU A 238 8.14 -2.29 1.10
N VAL A 239 7.91 -2.56 -0.19
CA VAL A 239 7.13 -3.73 -0.63
C VAL A 239 7.81 -5.02 -0.19
N VAL A 240 9.12 -5.14 -0.39
CA VAL A 240 9.90 -6.30 0.07
C VAL A 240 9.84 -6.45 1.59
N LEU A 241 9.87 -5.35 2.33
CA LEU A 241 9.70 -5.38 3.79
C LEU A 241 8.31 -5.90 4.18
N LEU A 242 7.24 -5.50 3.48
CA LEU A 242 5.90 -6.08 3.71
C LEU A 242 5.89 -7.58 3.46
N GLU A 243 6.48 -8.05 2.36
CA GLU A 243 6.58 -9.48 2.06
C GLU A 243 7.31 -10.23 3.18
N LYS A 244 8.41 -9.67 3.71
CA LYS A 244 9.15 -10.25 4.83
C LYS A 244 8.34 -10.30 6.12
N ILE A 245 7.66 -9.22 6.49
CA ILE A 245 6.80 -9.15 7.68
C ILE A 245 5.67 -10.19 7.59
N MET A 246 5.16 -10.43 6.39
CA MET A 246 4.09 -11.38 6.11
C MET A 246 4.59 -12.81 5.88
N GLU A 247 5.90 -13.04 5.98
CA GLU A 247 6.57 -14.31 5.68
C GLU A 247 6.16 -14.88 4.31
N PHE A 248 5.89 -13.99 3.35
CA PHE A 248 5.42 -14.36 2.03
C PHE A 248 6.54 -15.01 1.22
N LYS A 249 6.19 -16.08 0.49
CA LYS A 249 7.10 -16.78 -0.39
C LYS A 249 6.49 -16.84 -1.79
N TRP A 250 7.21 -16.30 -2.76
CA TRP A 250 6.81 -16.38 -4.15
C TRP A 250 6.79 -17.85 -4.63
N PRO A 251 5.78 -18.24 -5.42
CA PRO A 251 5.78 -19.55 -6.07
C PRO A 251 7.06 -19.74 -6.89
N THR A 252 7.61 -20.95 -6.87
CA THR A 252 8.97 -21.29 -7.35
C THR A 252 9.23 -21.02 -8.84
N GLU A 253 8.23 -20.58 -9.61
CA GLU A 253 8.36 -20.25 -11.03
C GLU A 253 8.56 -18.75 -11.33
N ASN A 254 8.55 -17.86 -10.31
CA ASN A 254 8.77 -16.41 -10.47
C ASN A 254 9.71 -15.81 -9.42
N GLN A 255 10.74 -16.55 -8.99
CA GLN A 255 11.63 -16.06 -7.94
C GLN A 255 12.68 -15.08 -8.49
N THR A 256 12.51 -13.79 -8.20
CA THR A 256 13.65 -12.98 -7.72
C THR A 256 13.95 -13.47 -6.30
N SER A 257 14.99 -14.30 -6.17
CA SER A 257 15.36 -14.97 -4.92
C SER A 257 15.66 -13.98 -3.80
N THR A 258 14.82 -13.97 -2.77
CA THR A 258 15.14 -13.46 -1.44
C THR A 258 15.85 -14.58 -0.68
N SER A 259 17.19 -14.52 -0.62
CA SER A 259 17.99 -15.35 0.28
C SER A 259 17.95 -14.75 1.70
N GLY A 260 17.75 -15.63 2.68
CA GLY A 260 17.63 -15.27 4.11
C GLY A 260 18.95 -14.99 4.81
#